data_AF-A0A1W1H9Z4-F1
#
_entry.id   AF-A0A1W1H9Z4-F1
#
_cell.length_a   1.000
_cell.length_b   1.000
_cell.length_c   1.000
_cell.angle_alpha   90.00
_cell.angle_beta   90.00
_cell.angle_gamma   90.00
#
_symmetry.space_group_name_H-M   'P 1'
#
loop_
_entity.id
_entity.type
_entity.pdbx_description
1 polymer ?
#
loop_
_entity_poly.entity_id
_entity_poly.type
_entity_poly.pdbx_seq_one_letter_code
_entity_poly.pdbx_strand_id
1 'polypeptide(L)'
;MKILKNFKRRGLSINIKQFFIGIAGLSVGTLIYLFDRSPESSWLVHVLLGGASFHEMLPDLFGSLDGSLASYLHTFSFTMISFSFMVQSKKWCLMAAVLWGSVNGLFEIGQLFDSFIVKWIPNCFERLPFLETVDDFFVSGTFDPYDLAAIFAGSSTGYWTGVVTTEKTDTGKNRN
;
A
#
# COMPACT_ATOMS: atom_id res chain seq x y z
N MET A 1 -6.85 1.06 -31.41
CA MET A 1 -6.83 2.54 -31.34
C MET A 1 -8.14 3.22 -30.87
N LYS A 2 -9.34 2.62 -31.06
CA LYS A 2 -10.62 3.17 -30.53
C LYS A 2 -10.75 3.14 -28.99
N ILE A 3 -10.18 2.12 -28.33
CA ILE A 3 -10.23 1.95 -26.87
C ILE A 3 -9.48 3.10 -26.16
N LEU A 4 -8.27 3.43 -26.61
CA LEU A 4 -7.47 4.55 -26.09
C LEU A 4 -8.17 5.92 -26.23
N LYS A 5 -8.92 6.14 -27.32
CA LYS A 5 -9.74 7.35 -27.49
C LYS A 5 -10.91 7.44 -26.50
N ASN A 6 -11.47 6.30 -26.08
CA ASN A 6 -12.53 6.27 -25.08
C ASN A 6 -12.01 6.53 -23.65
N PHE A 7 -10.79 6.10 -23.31
CA PHE A 7 -10.15 6.45 -22.03
C PHE A 7 -9.98 7.97 -21.87
N LYS A 8 -9.45 8.63 -22.91
CA LYS A 8 -9.29 10.09 -22.94
C LYS A 8 -10.62 10.85 -22.83
N ARG A 9 -11.73 10.28 -23.31
CA ARG A 9 -13.09 10.85 -23.20
C ARG A 9 -13.71 10.73 -21.81
N ARG A 10 -13.26 9.79 -20.98
CA ARG A 10 -13.76 9.58 -19.60
C ARG A 10 -12.93 10.30 -18.53
N GLY A 11 -11.91 11.07 -18.92
CA GLY A 11 -10.99 11.71 -17.98
C GLY A 11 -10.08 10.71 -17.24
N LEU A 12 -9.94 9.47 -17.76
CA LEU A 12 -8.92 8.54 -17.29
C LEU A 12 -7.60 8.89 -17.97
N SER A 13 -6.83 9.73 -17.29
CA SER A 13 -5.41 9.96 -17.57
C SER A 13 -4.61 9.55 -16.35
N ILE A 14 -3.51 8.83 -16.55
CA ILE A 14 -2.63 8.45 -15.46
C ILE A 14 -2.01 9.71 -14.87
N ASN A 15 -2.22 9.95 -13.58
CA ASN A 15 -1.56 11.05 -12.89
C ASN A 15 -0.16 10.60 -12.48
N ILE A 16 0.81 10.93 -13.34
CA ILE A 16 2.21 10.54 -13.20
C ILE A 16 2.80 11.04 -11.87
N LYS A 17 2.40 12.24 -11.40
CA LYS A 17 2.89 12.78 -10.12
C LYS A 17 2.49 11.88 -8.95
N GLN A 18 1.21 11.48 -8.90
CA GLN A 18 0.68 10.61 -7.85
C GLN A 18 1.29 9.21 -7.89
N PHE A 19 1.47 8.68 -9.10
CA PHE A 19 2.14 7.39 -9.30
C PHE A 19 3.56 7.41 -8.72
N PHE A 20 4.38 8.40 -9.08
CA PHE A 20 5.75 8.50 -8.56
C PHE A 20 5.81 8.77 -7.06
N ILE A 21 4.89 9.58 -6.50
CA ILE A 21 4.81 9.78 -5.04
C ILE A 21 4.53 8.44 -4.33
N GLY A 22 3.58 7.66 -4.86
CA GLY A 22 3.26 6.34 -4.30
C GLY A 22 4.41 5.34 -4.42
N ILE A 23 5.07 5.28 -5.58
CA ILE A 23 6.25 4.44 -5.79
C ILE A 23 7.40 4.85 -4.86
N ALA A 24 7.67 6.14 -4.71
CA ALA A 24 8.71 6.62 -3.78
C ALA A 24 8.40 6.19 -2.34
N GLY A 25 7.14 6.30 -1.90
CA GLY A 25 6.72 5.81 -0.59
C GLY A 25 6.91 4.29 -0.42
N LEU A 26 6.62 3.48 -1.45
CA LEU A 26 6.86 2.03 -1.41
C LEU A 26 8.35 1.72 -1.37
N SER A 27 9.17 2.46 -2.11
CA SER A 27 10.62 2.30 -2.08
C SER A 27 11.18 2.60 -0.69
N VAL A 28 10.70 3.66 -0.03
CA VAL A 28 11.08 3.96 1.37
C VAL A 28 10.64 2.83 2.30
N GLY A 29 9.41 2.32 2.15
CA GLY A 29 8.94 1.16 2.92
C GLY A 29 9.82 -0.07 2.70
N THR A 30 10.17 -0.37 1.45
CA THR A 30 11.04 -1.50 1.10
C THR A 30 12.44 -1.34 1.69
N LEU A 31 12.97 -0.10 1.75
CA LEU A 31 14.24 0.16 2.42
C LEU A 31 14.16 -0.16 3.92
N ILE A 32 13.07 0.17 4.60
CA ILE A 32 12.87 -0.22 6.02
C ILE A 32 12.98 -1.73 6.18
N TYR A 33 12.30 -2.51 5.31
CA TYR A 33 12.40 -3.96 5.31
C TYR A 33 13.82 -4.49 5.04
N LEU A 34 14.64 -3.77 4.27
CA LEU A 34 16.00 -4.19 3.94
C LEU A 34 17.01 -3.98 5.07
N PHE A 35 16.78 -2.97 5.90
CA PHE A 35 17.68 -2.64 7.01
C PHE A 35 17.26 -3.29 8.31
N ASP A 36 15.96 -3.33 8.61
CA ASP A 36 15.48 -3.68 9.95
C ASP A 36 14.77 -5.04 10.02
N ARG A 37 14.55 -5.73 8.90
CA ARG A 37 13.92 -7.07 8.92
C ARG A 37 14.76 -8.16 8.26
N SER A 38 14.65 -9.34 8.86
CA SER A 38 15.18 -10.59 8.33
C SER A 38 14.66 -10.84 6.89
N PRO A 39 15.53 -11.24 5.94
CA PRO A 39 15.17 -11.48 4.54
C PRO A 39 14.18 -12.65 4.38
N GLU A 40 14.02 -13.51 5.39
CA GLU A 40 13.06 -14.62 5.36
C GLU A 40 11.61 -14.15 5.52
N SER A 41 11.39 -12.97 6.11
CA SER A 41 10.05 -12.43 6.38
C SER A 41 9.48 -11.55 5.26
N SER A 42 10.25 -11.29 4.19
CA SER A 42 9.85 -10.38 3.11
C SER A 42 10.15 -10.94 1.72
N TRP A 43 9.10 -11.51 1.10
CA TRP A 43 9.12 -12.06 -0.26
C TRP A 43 9.79 -11.11 -1.29
N LEU A 44 9.54 -9.80 -1.15
CA LEU A 44 10.01 -8.78 -2.09
C LEU A 44 11.53 -8.57 -2.02
N VAL A 45 12.13 -8.67 -0.83
CA VAL A 45 13.59 -8.64 -0.63
C VAL A 45 14.23 -9.91 -1.18
N HIS A 46 13.61 -11.06 -0.94
CA HIS A 46 14.10 -12.34 -1.45
C HIS A 46 14.14 -12.37 -2.98
N VAL A 47 13.08 -11.89 -3.64
CA VAL A 47 12.96 -11.93 -5.11
C VAL A 47 13.77 -10.82 -5.81
N LEU A 48 13.76 -9.58 -5.31
CA LEU A 48 14.45 -8.48 -6.00
C LEU A 48 15.93 -8.36 -5.66
N LEU A 49 16.33 -8.79 -4.45
CA LEU A 49 17.69 -8.60 -3.94
C LEU A 49 18.39 -9.93 -3.63
N GLY A 50 17.81 -11.06 -4.01
CA GLY A 50 18.42 -12.39 -3.89
C GLY A 50 18.73 -12.77 -2.44
N GLY A 51 17.95 -12.27 -1.47
CA GLY A 51 18.18 -12.50 -0.06
C GLY A 51 19.26 -11.63 0.58
N ALA A 52 19.79 -10.62 -0.12
CA ALA A 52 20.68 -9.62 0.47
C ALA A 52 19.89 -8.73 1.45
N SER A 53 19.97 -9.03 2.74
CA SER A 53 19.54 -8.15 3.83
C SER A 53 20.76 -7.62 4.58
N PHE A 54 20.69 -6.36 5.01
CA PHE A 54 21.73 -5.74 5.84
C PHE A 54 21.42 -5.87 7.33
N HIS A 55 20.36 -6.57 7.70
CA HIS A 55 19.86 -6.71 9.07
C HIS A 55 20.89 -7.25 10.08
N GLU A 56 21.84 -8.08 9.64
CA GLU A 56 22.94 -8.54 10.50
C GLU A 56 24.23 -7.69 10.41
N MET A 57 24.30 -6.76 9.45
CA MET A 57 25.48 -5.94 9.18
C MET A 57 25.40 -4.52 9.75
N LEU A 58 24.19 -4.00 9.99
CA LEU A 58 23.95 -2.66 10.50
C LEU A 58 23.00 -2.71 11.71
N PRO A 59 23.18 -1.84 12.71
CA PRO A 59 22.21 -1.71 13.79
C PRO A 59 20.87 -1.23 13.23
N ASP A 60 19.77 -1.70 13.85
CA ASP A 60 18.40 -1.32 13.48
C ASP A 60 18.28 0.22 13.35
N LEU A 61 18.00 0.68 12.13
CA LEU A 61 17.99 2.10 11.77
C LEU A 61 16.71 2.80 12.24
N PHE A 62 15.60 2.07 12.28
CA PHE A 62 14.27 2.55 12.66
C PHE A 62 13.76 1.91 13.96
N GLY A 63 14.31 0.75 14.35
CA GLY A 63 14.04 0.12 15.65
C GLY A 63 12.56 -0.10 15.88
N SER A 64 12.01 0.33 17.03
CA SER A 64 10.60 0.13 17.39
C SER A 64 9.58 0.90 16.53
N LEU A 65 10.03 1.73 15.58
CA LEU A 65 9.15 2.47 14.67
C LEU A 65 8.98 1.79 13.31
N ASP A 66 9.68 0.68 13.06
CA ASP A 66 9.69 -0.02 11.79
C ASP A 66 8.28 -0.47 11.36
N GLY A 67 7.52 -1.09 12.26
CA GLY A 67 6.18 -1.62 12.02
C GLY A 67 5.20 -0.51 11.63
N SER A 68 5.00 0.46 12.51
CA SER A 68 4.04 1.55 12.27
C SER A 68 4.43 2.42 11.09
N LEU A 69 5.73 2.66 10.85
CA LEU A 69 6.17 3.43 9.68
C LEU A 69 5.91 2.66 8.37
N ALA A 70 6.16 1.36 8.34
CA ALA A 70 5.83 0.51 7.20
C ALA A 70 4.30 0.48 6.96
N SER A 71 3.50 0.29 8.00
CA SER A 71 2.02 0.28 7.96
C SER A 71 1.45 1.61 7.44
N TYR A 72 2.04 2.75 7.85
CA TYR A 72 1.75 4.07 7.28
C TYR A 72 2.10 4.14 5.78
N LEU A 73 3.33 3.80 5.41
CA LEU A 73 3.85 3.94 4.05
C LEU A 73 3.11 3.03 3.06
N HIS A 74 2.78 1.80 3.44
CA HIS A 74 1.98 0.88 2.63
C HIS A 74 0.59 1.47 2.34
N THR A 75 -0.14 1.88 3.38
CA THR A 75 -1.49 2.42 3.22
C THR A 75 -1.49 3.69 2.38
N PHE A 76 -0.53 4.59 2.63
CA PHE A 76 -0.33 5.82 1.86
C PHE A 76 -0.04 5.51 0.39
N SER A 77 0.95 4.67 0.12
CA SER A 77 1.41 4.40 -1.24
C SER A 77 0.39 3.65 -2.07
N PHE A 78 -0.29 2.64 -1.53
CA PHE A 78 -1.34 1.93 -2.26
C PHE A 78 -2.52 2.83 -2.59
N THR A 79 -2.87 3.75 -1.68
CA THR A 79 -3.87 4.79 -1.94
C THR A 79 -3.47 5.65 -3.13
N MET A 80 -2.23 6.17 -3.13
CA MET A 80 -1.71 7.04 -4.19
C MET A 80 -1.60 6.33 -5.54
N ILE A 81 -1.05 5.11 -5.57
CA ILE A 81 -0.90 4.33 -6.80
C ILE A 81 -2.27 4.00 -7.37
N SER A 82 -3.22 3.52 -6.55
CA SER A 82 -4.54 3.11 -7.04
C SER A 82 -5.30 4.27 -7.66
N PHE A 83 -5.30 5.42 -7.00
CA PHE A 83 -5.95 6.60 -7.53
C PHE A 83 -5.24 7.18 -8.77
N SER A 84 -3.93 7.00 -8.90
CA SER A 84 -3.19 7.46 -10.09
C SER A 84 -3.72 6.87 -11.41
N PHE A 85 -4.36 5.69 -11.35
CA PHE A 85 -4.99 5.02 -12.49
C PHE A 85 -6.50 5.31 -12.63
N MET A 86 -7.10 6.03 -11.69
CA MET A 86 -8.53 6.33 -11.66
C MET A 86 -8.85 7.75 -12.18
N VAL A 87 -10.15 8.02 -12.34
CA VAL A 87 -10.64 9.35 -12.69
C VAL A 87 -10.30 10.33 -11.57
N GLN A 88 -9.64 11.43 -11.94
CA GLN A 88 -9.09 12.44 -11.04
C GLN A 88 -10.21 13.24 -10.33
N SER A 89 -10.77 12.69 -9.25
CA SER A 89 -11.84 13.31 -8.48
C SER A 89 -11.72 12.98 -7.00
N LYS A 90 -12.17 13.91 -6.13
CA LYS A 90 -12.17 13.74 -4.67
C LYS A 90 -12.89 12.47 -4.21
N LYS A 91 -13.97 12.08 -4.89
CA LYS A 91 -14.73 10.86 -4.59
C LYS A 91 -13.86 9.62 -4.77
N TRP A 92 -13.11 9.53 -5.86
CA TRP A 92 -12.20 8.41 -6.12
C TRP A 92 -11.00 8.41 -5.17
N CYS A 93 -10.48 9.58 -4.78
CA CYS A 93 -9.47 9.68 -3.71
C CYS A 93 -10.01 9.08 -2.40
N LEU A 94 -11.23 9.46 -2.00
CA LEU A 94 -11.84 8.96 -0.77
C LEU A 94 -12.09 7.45 -0.85
N MET A 95 -12.60 6.95 -1.98
CA MET A 95 -12.82 5.52 -2.17
C MET A 95 -11.51 4.73 -2.08
N ALA A 96 -10.44 5.20 -2.70
CA ALA A 96 -9.13 4.55 -2.62
C ALA A 96 -8.60 4.56 -1.18
N ALA A 97 -8.68 5.69 -0.49
CA ALA A 97 -8.21 5.83 0.89
C ALA A 97 -8.99 4.93 1.86
N VAL A 98 -10.31 4.88 1.74
CA VAL A 98 -11.17 4.00 2.56
C VAL A 98 -10.89 2.54 2.24
N LEU A 99 -10.78 2.18 0.96
CA LEU A 99 -10.48 0.80 0.56
C LEU A 99 -9.16 0.34 1.17
N TRP A 100 -8.07 1.07 0.95
CA TRP A 100 -6.76 0.66 1.44
C TRP A 100 -6.62 0.77 2.94
N GLY A 101 -7.21 1.78 3.58
CA GLY A 101 -7.26 1.87 5.04
C GLY A 101 -8.02 0.70 5.65
N SER A 102 -9.14 0.29 5.04
CA SER A 102 -9.91 -0.87 5.52
C SER A 102 -9.18 -2.18 5.29
N VAL A 103 -8.57 -2.38 4.12
CA VAL A 103 -7.80 -3.59 3.82
C VAL A 103 -6.66 -3.73 4.82
N ASN A 104 -5.79 -2.73 4.95
CA ASN A 104 -4.65 -2.80 5.88
C ASN A 104 -5.13 -2.92 7.34
N GLY A 105 -6.19 -2.20 7.73
CA GLY A 105 -6.77 -2.33 9.06
C GLY A 105 -7.36 -3.71 9.36
N LEU A 106 -7.95 -4.38 8.36
CA LEU A 106 -8.44 -5.75 8.50
C LEU A 106 -7.30 -6.76 8.60
N PHE A 107 -6.19 -6.55 7.89
CA PHE A 107 -4.98 -7.36 8.05
C PHE A 107 -4.41 -7.22 9.46
N GLU A 108 -4.32 -5.99 9.96
CA GLU A 108 -3.84 -5.68 11.32
C GLU A 108 -4.76 -6.30 12.40
N ILE A 109 -6.06 -6.06 12.31
CA ILE A 109 -7.05 -6.69 13.21
C ILE A 109 -7.00 -8.21 13.08
N GLY A 110 -6.71 -8.73 11.90
CA GLY A 110 -6.62 -10.17 11.68
C GLY A 110 -5.50 -10.83 12.50
N GLN A 111 -4.43 -10.10 12.80
CA GLN A 111 -3.37 -10.56 13.69
C GLN A 111 -3.82 -10.68 15.17
N LEU A 112 -5.03 -10.25 15.55
CA LEU A 112 -5.61 -10.57 16.87
C LEU A 112 -6.15 -12.00 16.96
N PHE A 113 -6.37 -12.64 15.81
CA PHE A 113 -7.08 -13.91 15.72
C PHE A 113 -6.17 -15.07 15.30
N ASP A 114 -4.85 -14.85 15.19
CA ASP A 114 -3.77 -15.78 14.83
C ASP A 114 -4.25 -16.96 13.96
N SER A 115 -4.45 -18.12 14.60
CA SER A 115 -4.78 -19.40 13.98
C SER A 115 -6.22 -19.57 13.50
N PHE A 116 -7.14 -18.67 13.90
CA PHE A 116 -8.53 -18.73 13.46
C PHE A 116 -8.65 -18.32 12.00
N ILE A 117 -7.98 -17.24 11.58
CA ILE A 117 -8.05 -16.72 10.21
C ILE A 117 -7.35 -17.62 9.21
N VAL A 118 -6.24 -18.26 9.61
CA VAL A 118 -5.49 -19.20 8.75
C VAL A 118 -6.39 -20.31 8.18
N LYS A 119 -7.37 -20.78 8.96
CA LYS A 119 -8.34 -21.81 8.51
C LYS A 119 -9.28 -21.36 7.41
N TRP A 120 -9.43 -20.05 7.22
CA TRP A 120 -10.28 -19.44 6.20
C TRP A 120 -9.47 -18.96 4.98
N ILE A 121 -8.14 -19.03 5.02
CA ILE A 121 -7.30 -18.70 3.88
C ILE A 121 -7.54 -19.77 2.79
N PRO A 122 -7.96 -19.38 1.59
CA PRO A 122 -8.17 -20.35 0.52
C PRO A 122 -6.85 -21.00 0.11
N ASN A 123 -6.81 -22.34 0.01
CA ASN A 123 -5.62 -23.08 -0.42
C ASN A 123 -5.09 -22.68 -1.82
N CYS A 124 -5.86 -21.93 -2.62
CA CYS A 124 -5.36 -21.39 -3.88
C CYS A 124 -4.30 -20.29 -3.69
N PHE A 125 -4.16 -19.72 -2.49
CA PHE A 125 -3.17 -18.69 -2.17
C PHE A 125 -1.75 -19.26 -2.16
N GLU A 126 -1.56 -20.50 -1.70
CA GLU A 126 -0.29 -21.24 -1.74
C GLU A 126 0.30 -21.40 -3.16
N ARG A 127 -0.54 -21.26 -4.19
CA ARG A 127 -0.13 -21.43 -5.60
C ARG A 127 0.08 -20.12 -6.33
N LEU A 128 -0.24 -19.00 -5.68
CA LEU A 128 -0.09 -17.67 -6.24
C LEU A 128 1.17 -17.06 -5.63
N PRO A 129 2.13 -16.61 -6.46
CA PRO A 129 3.26 -15.85 -5.94
C PRO A 129 2.72 -14.66 -5.15
N PHE A 130 3.48 -14.16 -4.17
CA PHE A 130 3.09 -13.11 -3.22
C PHE A 130 2.04 -13.49 -2.17
N LEU A 131 1.09 -14.38 -2.49
CA LEU A 131 0.02 -14.78 -1.55
C LEU A 131 0.37 -16.02 -0.73
N GLU A 132 1.46 -16.70 -1.10
CA GLU A 132 1.99 -17.88 -0.41
C GLU A 132 2.45 -17.63 1.02
N THR A 133 2.72 -16.37 1.39
CA THR A 133 3.20 -15.97 2.74
C THR A 133 2.12 -15.27 3.57
N VAL A 134 0.85 -15.31 3.13
CA VAL A 134 -0.24 -14.61 3.83
C VAL A 134 -0.58 -15.29 5.15
N ASP A 135 -0.45 -16.61 5.23
CA ASP A 135 -0.57 -17.37 6.46
C ASP A 135 0.54 -17.03 7.46
N ASP A 136 1.81 -16.99 7.00
CA ASP A 136 2.95 -16.58 7.82
C ASP A 136 2.76 -15.17 8.39
N PHE A 137 2.14 -14.25 7.64
CA PHE A 137 1.81 -12.91 8.11
C PHE A 137 0.85 -12.92 9.31
N PHE A 138 -0.17 -13.79 9.33
CA PHE A 138 -1.11 -13.89 10.46
C PHE A 138 -0.55 -14.71 11.63
N VAL A 139 0.32 -15.68 11.36
CA VAL A 139 0.92 -16.54 12.40
C VAL A 139 2.09 -15.85 13.11
N SER A 140 2.90 -15.10 12.37
CA SER A 140 4.11 -14.43 12.90
C SER A 140 3.89 -12.93 13.16
N GLY A 141 2.74 -12.40 12.75
CA GLY A 141 2.35 -11.02 13.01
C GLY A 141 2.06 -10.77 14.48
N THR A 142 2.13 -9.52 14.90
CA THR A 142 1.74 -9.09 16.25
C THR A 142 0.92 -7.83 16.10
N PHE A 143 -0.32 -7.88 16.58
CA PHE A 143 -1.19 -6.73 16.58
C PHE A 143 -0.58 -5.56 17.38
N ASP A 144 -0.47 -4.40 16.75
CA ASP A 144 -0.05 -3.15 17.35
C ASP A 144 -1.11 -2.04 17.15
N PRO A 145 -1.70 -1.47 18.21
CA PRO A 145 -2.55 -0.29 18.11
C PRO A 145 -1.91 0.91 17.39
N TYR A 146 -0.58 1.05 17.47
CA TYR A 146 0.15 2.10 16.75
C TYR A 146 0.11 1.89 15.23
N ASP A 147 0.05 0.65 14.77
CA ASP A 147 -0.08 0.31 13.35
C ASP A 147 -1.47 0.69 12.82
N LEU A 148 -2.53 0.49 13.61
CA LEU A 148 -3.86 1.01 13.27
C LEU A 148 -3.88 2.55 13.16
N ALA A 149 -3.23 3.24 14.09
CA ALA A 149 -3.11 4.69 14.04
C ALA A 149 -2.32 5.14 12.81
N ALA A 150 -1.25 4.43 12.47
CA ALA A 150 -0.42 4.65 11.29
C ALA A 150 -1.17 4.40 9.98
N ILE A 151 -1.97 3.33 9.90
CA ILE A 151 -2.86 3.03 8.76
C ILE A 151 -3.87 4.16 8.58
N PHE A 152 -4.51 4.60 9.66
CA PHE A 152 -5.46 5.71 9.61
C PHE A 152 -4.78 7.01 9.15
N ALA A 153 -3.59 7.30 9.67
CA ALA A 153 -2.79 8.43 9.24
C ALA A 153 -2.41 8.34 7.75
N GLY A 154 -1.94 7.19 7.28
CA GLY A 154 -1.54 6.95 5.89
C GLY A 154 -2.70 7.06 4.90
N SER A 155 -3.87 6.53 5.27
CA SER A 155 -5.11 6.69 4.51
C SER A 155 -5.52 8.17 4.43
N SER A 156 -5.46 8.88 5.56
CA SER A 156 -5.81 10.30 5.64
C SER A 156 -4.85 11.18 4.82
N THR A 157 -3.54 10.99 4.97
CA THR A 157 -2.52 11.73 4.21
C THR A 157 -2.55 11.39 2.73
N GLY A 158 -2.84 10.13 2.38
CA GLY A 158 -3.06 9.68 1.00
C GLY A 158 -4.25 10.38 0.36
N TYR A 159 -5.38 10.47 1.08
CA TYR A 159 -6.54 11.24 0.63
C TYR A 159 -6.21 12.71 0.40
N TRP A 160 -5.60 13.38 1.39
CA TRP A 160 -5.27 14.81 1.28
C TRP A 160 -4.30 15.09 0.14
N THR A 161 -3.22 14.33 0.05
CA THR A 161 -2.24 14.41 -1.04
C THR A 161 -2.91 14.19 -2.39
N GLY A 162 -3.76 13.16 -2.50
CA GLY A 162 -4.54 12.87 -3.70
C GLY A 162 -5.43 14.05 -4.10
N VAL A 163 -6.14 14.67 -3.15
CA VAL A 163 -7.00 15.84 -3.41
C VAL A 163 -6.18 17.06 -3.84
N VAL A 164 -5.04 17.33 -3.22
CA VAL A 164 -4.16 18.48 -3.55
C VAL A 164 -3.51 18.31 -4.92
N THR A 165 -3.13 17.08 -5.27
CA THR A 165 -2.47 16.74 -6.54
C THR A 165 -3.44 16.45 -7.68
N THR A 166 -4.74 16.37 -7.37
CA THR A 166 -5.81 16.30 -8.37
C THR A 166 -5.89 17.65 -9.08
N GLU A 167 -5.47 17.69 -10.34
CA GLU A 167 -5.70 18.86 -11.17
C GLU A 167 -7.21 19.09 -11.29
N LYS A 168 -7.67 20.34 -11.08
CA LYS A 168 -9.07 20.70 -11.31
C LYS A 168 -9.38 20.36 -12.76
N THR A 169 -10.09 19.27 -12.98
CA THR A 169 -10.67 19.00 -14.29
C THR A 169 -11.60 20.17 -14.55
N ASP A 170 -11.36 20.94 -15.61
CA ASP A 170 -12.17 22.10 -16.02
C ASP A 170 -13.65 21.68 -16.24
N THR A 171 -14.40 21.52 -15.16
CA THR A 171 -15.84 21.26 -15.18
C THR A 171 -16.59 22.57 -15.33
N GLY A 172 -16.28 23.34 -16.39
CA GLY A 172 -16.85 24.68 -16.55
C GLY A 172 -16.78 25.32 -17.94
N LYS A 173 -16.28 24.65 -18.98
CA LYS A 173 -16.22 25.24 -20.34
C LYS A 173 -16.85 24.32 -21.38
N ASN A 174 -18.18 24.21 -21.34
CA ASN A 174 -19.10 23.95 -22.47
C ASN A 174 -20.44 23.44 -21.92
N ARG A 175 -21.25 24.36 -21.39
CA ARG A 175 -22.70 24.30 -21.56
C ARG A 175 -23.08 25.57 -22.31
N ASN A 176 -22.92 25.50 -23.63
CA ASN A 176 -23.64 26.38 -24.55
C ASN A 176 -25.09 25.91 -24.59
#